data_AF-A0A7K0DH42-F1
#
_entry.id   AF-A0A7K0DH42-F1
#
_cell.length_a   1.000
_cell.length_b   1.000
_cell.length_c   1.000
_cell.angle_alpha   90.00
_cell.angle_beta   90.00
_cell.angle_gamma   90.00
#
_symmetry.space_group_name_H-M   'P 1'
#
loop_
_entity.id
_entity.type
_entity.pdbx_description
1 polymer ?
#
loop_
_entity_poly.entity_id
_entity_poly.type
_entity_poly.pdbx_seq_one_letter_code
_entity_poly.pdbx_strand_id
1 'polypeptide(L)'
;MGDLKADPAAIAAFGSQHAGMAGQVAGSAAADVVGSLAAAVPVFGLIGQDFLAAFAQAQFSFLQSSAEIAAVHAGIATGALEGAASYTGTELGNANSFVSSIAGLL
;
A
#
# COMPACT_ATOMS: atom_id res chain seq x y z
N MET A 1 -29.41 -7.48 -14.17
CA MET A 1 -28.04 -7.08 -13.79
C MET A 1 -27.32 -6.47 -15.00
N GLY A 2 -27.85 -5.39 -15.58
CA GLY A 2 -27.32 -4.80 -16.82
C GLY A 2 -26.43 -3.57 -16.63
N ASP A 3 -26.33 -3.03 -15.41
CA ASP A 3 -25.69 -1.74 -15.11
C ASP A 3 -24.41 -1.84 -14.27
N LEU A 4 -23.99 -3.05 -13.89
CA LEU A 4 -22.74 -3.26 -13.16
C LEU A 4 -21.61 -3.44 -14.17
N LYS A 5 -20.72 -2.45 -14.24
CA LYS A 5 -19.46 -2.54 -14.98
C LYS A 5 -18.29 -2.26 -14.06
N ALA A 6 -17.17 -2.93 -14.29
CA ALA A 6 -15.91 -2.51 -13.68
C ALA A 6 -15.52 -1.14 -14.26
N ASP A 7 -15.04 -0.26 -13.39
CA ASP A 7 -14.40 1.00 -13.76
C ASP A 7 -12.90 0.90 -13.49
N PRO A 8 -12.07 0.62 -14.51
CA PRO A 8 -10.63 0.49 -14.34
C PRO A 8 -9.96 1.75 -13.81
N ALA A 9 -10.50 2.94 -14.13
CA ALA A 9 -9.92 4.20 -13.66
C ALA A 9 -10.16 4.36 -12.15
N ALA A 10 -11.37 4.05 -11.68
CA ALA A 10 -11.68 4.07 -10.25
C ALA A 10 -10.86 3.04 -9.46
N ILE A 11 -10.68 1.82 -10.02
CA ILE A 11 -9.85 0.77 -9.41
C ILE A 11 -8.38 1.20 -9.33
N ALA A 12 -7.84 1.82 -10.39
CA ALA A 12 -6.47 2.32 -10.39
C ALA A 12 -6.27 3.49 -9.39
N ALA A 13 -7.27 4.38 -9.27
CA ALA A 13 -7.24 5.45 -8.28
C ALA A 13 -7.24 4.92 -6.84
N PHE A 14 -8.06 3.89 -6.56
CA PHE A 14 -8.06 3.18 -5.29
C PHE A 14 -6.69 2.55 -4.99
N GLY A 15 -6.07 1.88 -5.98
CA GLY A 15 -4.72 1.34 -5.85
C GLY A 15 -3.68 2.43 -5.53
N SER A 16 -3.77 3.57 -6.20
CA SER A 16 -2.86 4.71 -5.98
C SER A 16 -2.98 5.31 -4.58
N GLN A 17 -4.20 5.36 -4.03
CA GLN A 17 -4.43 5.78 -2.64
C GLN A 17 -3.77 4.81 -1.65
N HIS A 18 -3.89 3.50 -1.88
CA HIS A 18 -3.24 2.48 -1.07
C HIS A 18 -1.71 2.54 -1.16
N ALA A 19 -1.13 2.84 -2.32
CA ALA A 19 0.31 3.09 -2.42
C ALA A 19 0.74 4.30 -1.57
N GLY A 20 -0.05 5.38 -1.59
CA GLY A 20 0.16 6.54 -0.74
C GLY A 20 0.06 6.22 0.76
N MET A 21 -0.93 5.42 1.16
CA MET A 21 -1.09 4.96 2.54
C MET A 21 0.09 4.10 3.00
N ALA A 22 0.61 3.20 2.16
CA ALA A 22 1.79 2.40 2.47
C ALA A 22 3.00 3.28 2.81
N GLY A 23 3.28 4.29 1.97
CA GLY A 23 4.37 5.23 2.21
C GLY A 23 4.17 6.06 3.48
N GLN A 24 2.95 6.52 3.75
CA GLN A 24 2.63 7.30 4.95
C GLN A 24 2.81 6.47 6.22
N VAL A 25 2.28 5.26 6.28
CA VAL A 25 2.41 4.39 7.47
C VAL A 25 3.88 4.11 7.77
N ALA A 26 4.66 3.69 6.77
CA ALA A 26 6.08 3.40 6.96
C ALA A 26 6.87 4.65 7.38
N GLY A 27 6.63 5.79 6.72
CA GLY A 27 7.32 7.06 7.00
C GLY A 27 7.00 7.62 8.39
N SER A 28 5.72 7.65 8.76
CA SER A 28 5.28 8.13 10.07
C SER A 28 5.78 7.24 11.20
N ALA A 29 5.71 5.91 11.06
CA ALA A 29 6.21 5.00 12.09
C ALA A 29 7.73 5.17 12.32
N ALA A 30 8.51 5.34 11.26
CA ALA A 30 9.95 5.59 11.38
C ALA A 30 10.24 6.92 12.09
N ALA A 31 9.52 7.99 11.73
CA ALA A 31 9.66 9.29 12.37
C ALA A 31 9.27 9.25 13.86
N ASP A 32 8.18 8.56 14.19
CA ASP A 32 7.70 8.41 15.57
C ASP A 32 8.69 7.64 16.44
N VAL A 33 9.29 6.57 15.93
CA VAL A 33 10.32 5.81 16.66
C VAL A 33 11.51 6.69 17.02
N VAL A 34 12.03 7.43 16.04
CA VAL A 34 13.17 8.34 16.24
C VAL A 34 12.82 9.43 17.25
N GLY A 35 11.67 10.09 17.08
CA GLY A 35 11.23 11.16 17.96
C GLY A 35 11.00 10.69 19.39
N SER A 36 10.35 9.54 19.56
CA SER A 36 10.06 8.97 20.87
C SER A 36 11.32 8.55 21.63
N LEU A 37 12.27 7.90 20.95
CA LEU A 37 13.56 7.54 21.55
C LEU A 37 14.37 8.78 21.93
N ALA A 38 14.44 9.78 21.04
CA ALA A 38 15.15 11.03 21.32
C ALA A 38 14.56 11.78 22.52
N ALA A 39 13.23 11.75 22.69
CA ALA A 39 12.57 12.35 23.84
C ALA A 39 12.76 11.54 25.14
N ALA A 40 12.83 10.22 25.06
CA ALA A 40 12.94 9.34 26.24
C ALA A 40 14.34 9.37 26.89
N VAL A 41 15.41 9.41 26.09
CA VAL A 41 16.80 9.36 26.58
C VAL A 41 17.12 10.40 27.66
N PRO A 42 16.83 11.71 27.48
CA PRO A 42 17.13 12.71 28.50
C PRO A 42 16.25 12.61 29.75
N VAL A 43 15.02 12.09 29.63
CA VAL A 43 14.09 11.95 30.77
C VAL A 43 14.54 10.84 31.71
N PHE A 44 14.95 9.70 31.17
CA PHE A 44 15.30 8.52 31.97
C PHE A 44 16.80 8.44 32.32
N GLY A 45 17.66 9.09 31.54
CA GLY A 45 19.08 9.25 31.86
C GLY A 45 19.81 7.93 32.16
N LEU A 46 20.82 7.98 33.03
CA LEU A 46 21.63 6.81 33.40
C LEU A 46 20.91 5.83 34.34
N ILE A 47 19.86 6.27 35.06
CA ILE A 47 19.17 5.42 36.03
C ILE A 47 18.12 4.54 35.34
N GLY A 48 17.50 5.03 34.26
CA GLY A 48 16.47 4.30 33.53
C GLY A 48 16.99 3.49 32.33
N GLN A 49 18.24 3.01 32.34
CA GLN A 49 18.82 2.28 31.20
C GLN A 49 18.05 1.00 30.86
N ASP A 50 17.60 0.24 31.87
CA ASP A 50 16.80 -0.97 31.65
C ASP A 50 15.44 -0.65 31.03
N PHE A 51 14.83 0.47 31.46
CA PHE A 51 13.61 0.97 30.85
C PHE A 51 13.86 1.42 29.40
N LEU A 52 14.93 2.16 29.13
CA LEU A 52 15.27 2.63 27.79
C LEU A 52 15.55 1.46 26.83
N ALA A 53 16.20 0.40 27.33
CA ALA A 53 16.41 -0.82 26.55
C ALA A 53 15.09 -1.52 26.22
N ALA A 54 14.20 -1.71 27.20
CA ALA A 54 12.89 -2.30 26.98
C ALA A 54 12.02 -1.44 26.06
N PHE A 55 12.08 -0.12 26.20
CA PHE A 55 11.37 0.84 25.35
C PHE A 55 11.89 0.78 23.92
N ALA A 56 13.20 0.77 23.70
CA ALA A 56 13.79 0.63 22.38
C ALA A 56 13.36 -0.68 21.69
N GLN A 57 13.31 -1.78 22.44
CA GLN A 57 12.79 -3.05 21.93
C GLN A 57 11.31 -2.96 21.54
N ALA A 58 10.48 -2.30 22.37
CA ALA A 58 9.07 -2.07 22.04
C ALA A 58 8.91 -1.20 20.78
N GLN A 59 9.71 -0.15 20.63
CA GLN A 59 9.71 0.70 19.44
C GLN A 59 10.11 -0.07 18.18
N PHE A 60 11.03 -1.02 18.30
CA PHE A 60 11.39 -1.90 17.17
C PHE A 60 10.25 -2.85 16.78
N SER A 61 9.55 -3.44 17.76
CA SER A 61 8.37 -4.27 17.49
C SER A 61 7.24 -3.45 16.85
N PHE A 62 7.02 -2.22 17.31
CA PHE A 62 6.09 -1.29 16.68
C PHE A 62 6.48 -1.00 15.23
N LEU A 63 7.74 -0.68 14.96
CA LEU A 63 8.22 -0.41 13.60
C LEU A 63 8.03 -1.60 12.67
N GLN A 64 8.29 -2.83 13.13
CA GLN A 64 8.02 -4.04 12.36
C GLN A 64 6.53 -4.21 12.05
N SER A 65 5.67 -4.07 13.06
CA SER A 65 4.22 -4.20 12.85
C SER A 65 3.68 -3.13 11.90
N SER A 66 4.16 -1.89 11.99
CA SER A 66 3.81 -0.84 11.02
C SER A 66 4.32 -1.14 9.61
N ALA A 67 5.50 -1.76 9.48
CA ALA A 67 6.02 -2.18 8.18
C ALA A 67 5.15 -3.27 7.53
N GLU A 68 4.61 -4.20 8.32
CA GLU A 68 3.64 -5.20 7.84
C GLU A 68 2.35 -4.54 7.34
N ILE A 69 1.81 -3.57 8.08
CA ILE A 69 0.64 -2.80 7.64
C ILE A 69 0.92 -2.05 6.33
N ALA A 70 2.09 -1.41 6.22
CA ALA A 70 2.51 -0.75 5.00
C ALA A 70 2.62 -1.74 3.81
N ALA A 71 3.15 -2.94 4.06
CA ALA A 71 3.24 -3.99 3.06
C ALA A 71 1.86 -4.47 2.58
N VAL A 72 0.87 -4.57 3.48
CA VAL A 72 -0.53 -4.88 3.11
C VAL A 72 -1.10 -3.81 2.20
N HIS A 73 -0.93 -2.52 2.53
CA HIS A 73 -1.37 -1.43 1.67
C HIS A 73 -0.67 -1.46 0.30
N ALA A 74 0.64 -1.74 0.26
CA ALA A 74 1.37 -1.89 -0.99
C ALA A 74 0.83 -3.08 -1.83
N GLY A 75 0.52 -4.21 -1.19
CA GLY A 75 -0.06 -5.38 -1.86
C GLY A 75 -1.44 -5.08 -2.47
N ILE A 76 -2.29 -4.35 -1.74
CA ILE A 76 -3.59 -3.88 -2.27
C ILE A 76 -3.39 -2.96 -3.48
N ALA A 77 -2.41 -2.05 -3.39
CA ALA A 77 -2.10 -1.14 -4.49
C ALA A 77 -1.68 -1.90 -5.76
N THR A 78 -0.75 -2.83 -5.63
CA THR A 78 -0.30 -3.69 -6.73
C THR A 78 -1.47 -4.47 -7.33
N GLY A 79 -2.25 -5.17 -6.51
CA GLY A 79 -3.37 -5.97 -7.00
C GLY A 79 -4.43 -5.14 -7.73
N ALA A 80 -4.75 -3.94 -7.23
CA ALA A 80 -5.70 -3.04 -7.88
C ALA A 80 -5.17 -2.51 -9.23
N LEU A 81 -3.91 -2.08 -9.29
CA LEU A 81 -3.30 -1.55 -10.51
C LEU A 81 -3.14 -2.63 -11.59
N GLU A 82 -2.66 -3.82 -11.20
CA GLU A 82 -2.55 -4.97 -12.10
C GLU A 82 -3.92 -5.43 -12.59
N GLY A 83 -4.91 -5.50 -11.68
CA GLY A 83 -6.29 -5.85 -12.04
C GLY A 83 -6.91 -4.89 -13.04
N ALA A 84 -6.74 -3.57 -12.83
CA ALA A 84 -7.23 -2.55 -13.76
C ALA A 84 -6.54 -2.67 -15.14
N ALA A 85 -5.22 -2.85 -15.17
CA ALA A 85 -4.47 -3.02 -16.41
C ALA A 85 -4.88 -4.29 -17.17
N SER A 86 -5.06 -5.41 -16.46
CA SER A 86 -5.50 -6.67 -17.05
C SER A 86 -6.92 -6.56 -17.62
N TYR A 87 -7.84 -5.89 -16.93
CA TYR A 87 -9.20 -5.66 -17.42
C TYR A 87 -9.18 -4.85 -18.72
N THR A 88 -8.49 -3.71 -18.73
CA THR A 88 -8.40 -2.84 -19.92
C THR A 88 -7.73 -3.56 -21.09
N GLY A 89 -6.67 -4.33 -20.85
CA GLY A 89 -5.99 -5.10 -21.89
C GLY A 89 -6.88 -6.19 -22.50
N THR A 90 -7.64 -6.90 -21.66
CA THR A 90 -8.60 -7.93 -22.12
C THR A 90 -9.72 -7.32 -22.94
N GLU A 91 -10.29 -6.20 -22.48
CA GLU A 91 -11.37 -5.51 -23.20
C GLU A 91 -10.92 -5.03 -24.58
N LEU A 92 -9.72 -4.44 -24.66
CA LEU A 92 -9.13 -4.02 -25.94
C LEU A 92 -8.90 -5.20 -26.89
N GLY A 93 -8.40 -6.33 -26.36
CA GLY A 93 -8.20 -7.55 -27.13
C GLY A 93 -9.52 -8.13 -27.68
N ASN A 94 -10.57 -8.11 -26.86
CA ASN A 94 -11.91 -8.54 -27.27
C ASN A 94 -12.49 -7.62 -28.34
N ALA A 95 -12.38 -6.29 -28.17
CA ALA A 95 -12.84 -5.31 -29.15
C ALA A 95 -12.14 -5.48 -30.51
N ASN A 96 -10.82 -5.66 -30.52
CA ASN A 96 -10.05 -5.91 -31.75
C ASN A 96 -10.45 -7.21 -32.44
N SER A 97 -10.68 -8.27 -31.67
CA SER A 97 -11.12 -9.58 -32.19
C SER A 97 -12.51 -9.47 -32.81
N PHE A 98 -13.42 -8.71 -32.19
CA PHE A 98 -14.77 -8.47 -32.70
C PHE A 98 -14.74 -7.69 -34.03
N VAL A 99 -13.96 -6.60 -34.10
CA VAL A 99 -13.79 -5.83 -35.35
C VAL A 99 -13.20 -6.71 -36.46
N SER A 100 -12.20 -7.53 -36.14
CA SER A 100 -11.58 -8.44 -37.11
C SER A 100 -12.56 -9.50 -37.62
N SER A 101 -13.43 -10.03 -36.76
CA SER A 101 -14.49 -10.97 -37.13
C SER A 101 -15.47 -10.36 -38.13
N ILE A 102 -15.91 -9.12 -37.90
CA ILE A 102 -16.79 -8.40 -38.84
C ILE A 102 -16.08 -8.13 -40.17
N ALA A 103 -14.82 -7.70 -40.11
CA ALA A 103 -14.04 -7.43 -41.32
C ALA A 103 -13.82 -8.70 -42.17
N GLY A 104 -13.70 -9.87 -41.54
CA GLY A 104 -13.63 -11.16 -42.25
C GLY A 104 -14.95 -11.67 -42.82
N LEU A 105 -16.08 -11.04 -42.48
CA LEU A 105 -17.41 -11.34 -43.04
C LEU A 105 -17.78 -10.50 -44.28
N LEU A 106 -16.99 -9.47 -44.61
CA LEU A 106 -17.17 -8.58 -45.77
C LEU A 106 -16.24 -8.97 -46.92
#